data_AF-A0AAD4Z818-F1
#
_entry.id   AF-A0AAD4Z818-F1
#
_cell.length_a   1.000
_cell.length_b   1.000
_cell.length_c   1.000
_cell.angle_alpha   90.00
_cell.angle_beta   90.00
_cell.angle_gamma   90.00
#
_symmetry.space_group_name_H-M   'P 1'
#
loop_
_entity.id
_entity.type
_entity.pdbx_description
1 polymer ?
#
loop_
_entity_poly.entity_id
_entity_poly.type
_entity_poly.pdbx_seq_one_letter_code
_entity_poly.pdbx_strand_id
1 'polypeptide(L)'
;MPGIDPQIICHRLHVNPAIKPVAQKRRNFAPERVAIIEAEIDKLLAAGFIREVSYAEWLANVVLVAKKDKGLWRVRRLHRPQQGMP
;
A
#
# COMPACT_ATOMS: atom_id res chain seq x y z
N MET A 1 -14.46 -0.02 12.11
CA MET A 1 -15.48 -0.37 11.09
C MET A 1 -15.42 -1.87 10.92
N PRO A 2 -16.46 -2.63 11.27
CA PRO A 2 -16.54 -4.02 10.86
C PRO A 2 -16.63 -4.05 9.33
N GLY A 3 -15.65 -4.64 8.67
CA GLY A 3 -15.71 -4.90 7.23
C GLY A 3 -16.76 -5.97 6.93
N ILE A 4 -17.14 -6.12 5.67
CA ILE A 4 -17.94 -7.28 5.23
C ILE A 4 -17.03 -8.51 5.28
N ASP A 5 -17.53 -9.60 5.85
CA ASP A 5 -16.78 -10.84 5.95
C ASP A 5 -16.36 -11.31 4.53
N PRO A 6 -15.06 -11.57 4.28
CA PRO A 6 -14.58 -12.13 3.03
C PRO A 6 -15.31 -13.41 2.59
N GLN A 7 -15.85 -14.19 3.54
CA GLN A 7 -16.65 -15.38 3.24
C GLN A 7 -18.00 -15.04 2.60
N ILE A 8 -18.54 -13.85 2.87
CA ILE A 8 -19.82 -13.39 2.31
C ILE A 8 -19.61 -12.89 0.88
N ILE A 9 -18.64 -11.99 0.67
CA ILE A 9 -18.33 -11.47 -0.67
C ILE A 9 -16.88 -11.03 -0.76
N CYS A 10 -16.19 -11.50 -1.79
CA CYS A 10 -14.83 -11.09 -2.13
C CYS A 10 -14.77 -10.63 -3.59
N HIS A 11 -14.21 -9.45 -3.82
CA HIS A 11 -13.85 -9.03 -5.17
C HIS A 11 -12.53 -9.69 -5.60
N ARG A 12 -12.55 -10.42 -6.71
CA ARG A 12 -11.34 -10.94 -7.36
C ARG A 12 -10.94 -10.01 -8.50
N LEU A 13 -9.75 -9.42 -8.39
CA LEU A 13 -9.15 -8.67 -9.47
C LEU A 13 -8.73 -9.62 -10.59
N HIS A 14 -9.24 -9.43 -11.81
CA HIS A 14 -8.73 -10.10 -13.00
C HIS A 14 -7.43 -9.43 -13.44
N VAL A 15 -6.30 -10.04 -13.05
CA VAL A 15 -4.96 -9.68 -13.49
C VAL A 15 -4.46 -10.71 -14.50
N ASN A 16 -3.78 -10.25 -15.55
CA ASN A 16 -3.21 -11.12 -16.57
C ASN A 16 -2.05 -11.94 -15.96
N PRO A 17 -2.15 -13.28 -15.88
CA PRO A 17 -1.14 -14.13 -15.25
C PRO A 17 0.19 -14.17 -16.03
N ALA A 18 0.20 -13.78 -17.31
CA ALA A 18 1.43 -13.70 -18.10
C ALA A 18 2.32 -12.51 -17.71
N ILE A 19 1.77 -11.52 -16.99
CA ILE A 19 2.53 -10.34 -16.58
C ILE A 19 3.27 -10.63 -15.29
N LYS A 20 4.60 -10.48 -15.33
CA LYS A 20 5.45 -10.67 -14.16
C LYS A 20 5.15 -9.60 -13.09
N PRO A 21 5.03 -9.99 -11.81
CA PRO A 21 4.91 -9.02 -10.72
C PRO A 21 6.13 -8.10 -10.67
N VAL A 22 5.89 -6.82 -10.36
CA VAL A 22 6.95 -5.80 -10.30
C VAL A 22 7.23 -5.44 -8.85
N ALA A 23 8.47 -5.68 -8.42
CA ALA A 23 9.00 -5.15 -7.17
C ALA A 23 9.57 -3.74 -7.40
N GLN A 24 8.88 -2.71 -6.91
CA GLN A 24 9.43 -1.35 -6.94
C GLN A 24 10.61 -1.23 -5.97
N LYS A 25 11.68 -0.56 -6.39
CA LYS A 25 12.82 -0.25 -5.52
C LYS A 25 12.35 0.53 -4.29
N ARG A 26 12.65 0.04 -3.09
CA ARG A 26 12.33 0.71 -1.81
C ARG A 26 12.88 2.13 -1.82
N ARG A 27 12.06 3.09 -1.39
CA ARG A 27 12.48 4.49 -1.21
C ARG A 27 13.03 4.71 0.19
N ASN A 28 14.08 5.53 0.27
CA ASN A 28 14.58 6.04 1.54
C ASN A 28 13.74 7.27 1.94
N PHE A 29 13.34 7.32 3.20
CA PHE A 29 12.61 8.44 3.78
C PHE A 29 13.44 9.06 4.91
N ALA A 30 13.28 10.36 5.13
CA ALA A 30 13.82 11.03 6.30
C ALA A 30 13.21 10.42 7.59
N PRO A 31 13.92 10.40 8.73
CA PRO A 31 13.46 9.75 9.95
C PRO A 31 12.09 10.24 10.45
N GLU A 32 11.82 11.55 10.36
CA GLU A 32 10.51 12.12 10.70
C GLU A 32 9.36 11.52 9.89
N ARG A 33 9.63 11.21 8.61
CA ARG A 33 8.66 10.63 7.69
C ARG A 33 8.46 9.14 7.95
N VAL A 34 9.50 8.44 8.40
CA VAL A 34 9.43 7.02 8.77
C VAL A 34 8.49 6.85 9.97
N ALA A 35 8.62 7.69 11.00
CA ALA A 35 7.76 7.63 12.19
C ALA A 35 6.26 7.77 11.84
N ILE A 36 5.92 8.64 10.88
CA ILE A 36 4.53 8.80 10.40
C ILE A 36 4.05 7.55 9.66
N ILE A 37 4.92 6.93 8.86
CA ILE A 37 4.59 5.71 8.11
C ILE A 37 4.37 4.54 9.07
N GLU A 38 5.23 4.37 10.07
CA GLU A 38 5.13 3.32 11.09
C GLU A 38 3.83 3.46 11.90
N ALA A 39 3.51 4.66 12.38
CA ALA A 39 2.27 4.91 13.12
C ALA A 39 1.01 4.57 12.31
N GLU A 40 1.00 4.83 10.99
CA GLU A 40 -0.13 4.45 10.14
C GLU A 40 -0.15 2.94 9.87
N ILE A 41 1.01 2.29 9.72
CA ILE A 41 1.11 0.83 9.57
C ILE A 41 0.52 0.15 10.80
N ASP A 42 0.90 0.57 12.00
CA ASP A 42 0.38 0.01 13.26
C ASP A 42 -1.13 0.17 13.36
N LYS A 43 -1.64 1.34 12.96
CA LYS A 43 -3.08 1.60 12.91
C LYS A 43 -3.82 0.69 11.92
N LEU A 44 -3.24 0.44 10.74
CA LEU A 44 -3.83 -0.44 9.73
C LEU A 44 -3.75 -1.92 10.12
N LEU A 45 -2.68 -2.33 10.81
CA LEU A 45 -2.52 -3.66 11.40
C LEU A 45 -3.56 -3.88 12.51
N ALA A 46 -3.70 -2.94 13.44
CA ALA A 46 -4.68 -3.00 14.51
C ALA A 46 -6.13 -3.04 13.99
N ALA A 47 -6.40 -2.37 12.86
CA ALA A 47 -7.69 -2.43 12.19
C ALA A 47 -7.93 -3.73 11.39
N GLY A 48 -6.91 -4.59 11.22
CA GLY A 48 -7.00 -5.81 10.43
C GLY A 48 -7.06 -5.59 8.92
N PHE A 49 -6.72 -4.39 8.42
CA PHE A 49 -6.74 -4.08 6.99
C PHE A 49 -5.51 -4.59 6.24
N ILE A 50 -4.39 -4.78 6.94
CA ILE A 50 -3.16 -5.32 6.38
C ILE A 50 -2.65 -6.48 7.24
N ARG A 51 -1.79 -7.31 6.66
CA ARG A 51 -1.13 -8.44 7.32
C ARG A 51 0.31 -8.56 6.84
N GLU A 52 1.16 -9.17 7.65
CA GLU A 52 2.54 -9.45 7.27
C GLU A 52 2.61 -10.58 6.23
N VAL A 53 3.57 -10.48 5.30
CA VAL A 53 3.80 -11.45 4.22
C VAL A 53 5.30 -11.62 4.01
N SER A 54 5.81 -12.85 4.18
CA SER A 54 7.25 -13.13 4.18
C SER A 54 7.87 -13.27 2.78
N TYR A 55 7.07 -13.56 1.73
CA TYR A 55 7.55 -13.87 0.38
C TYR A 55 6.72 -13.19 -0.71
N ALA A 56 6.64 -11.85 -0.67
CA ALA A 56 5.95 -11.11 -1.72
C ALA A 56 6.82 -10.97 -2.98
N GLU A 57 6.32 -11.44 -4.12
CA GLU A 57 6.97 -11.25 -5.44
C GLU A 57 6.81 -9.82 -5.99
N TRP A 58 5.98 -9.00 -5.34
CA TRP A 58 5.70 -7.62 -5.72
C TRP A 58 5.85 -6.68 -4.52
N LEU A 59 6.29 -5.45 -4.78
CA LEU A 59 6.44 -4.41 -3.78
C LEU A 59 5.97 -3.08 -4.35
N ALA A 60 5.03 -2.43 -3.67
CA ALA A 60 4.56 -1.10 -4.03
C ALA A 60 5.08 -0.09 -3.01
N ASN A 61 5.70 0.99 -3.49
CA ASN A 61 6.21 2.01 -2.59
C ASN A 61 5.09 2.80 -1.91
N VAL A 62 5.38 3.23 -0.69
CA VAL A 62 4.55 4.18 0.06
C VAL A 62 4.97 5.60 -0.30
N VAL A 63 4.03 6.54 -0.32
CA VAL A 63 4.28 7.98 -0.53
C VAL A 63 3.50 8.76 0.50
N LEU A 64 4.17 9.73 1.12
CA LEU A 64 3.55 10.70 2.00
C LEU A 64 3.03 11.88 1.18
N VAL A 65 1.76 12.20 1.35
CA VAL A 65 1.10 13.33 0.70
C VAL A 65 0.63 14.29 1.79
N ALA A 66 1.07 15.55 1.71
CA ALA A 66 0.61 16.60 2.62
C ALA A 66 -0.88 16.87 2.35
N LYS A 67 -1.71 16.89 3.41
CA LYS A 67 -3.04 17.46 3.33
C LYS A 67 -2.93 18.98 3.26
N LYS A 68 -3.84 19.60 2.49
CA LYS A 68 -3.94 21.07 2.38
C LYS A 68 -4.20 21.75 3.73
N ASP A 69 -4.80 21.02 4.67
CA ASP A 69 -5.31 21.58 5.91
C ASP A 69 -4.56 20.94 7.10
N LYS A 70 -3.96 21.79 7.95
CA LYS A 70 -3.41 21.47 9.28
C LYS A 70 -2.11 20.64 9.36
N GLY A 71 -1.28 20.59 8.32
CA GLY A 71 0.03 19.92 8.40
C GLY A 71 -0.03 18.40 8.60
N LEU A 72 -1.20 17.79 8.41
CA LEU A 72 -1.37 16.34 8.48
C LEU A 72 -0.85 15.67 7.20
N TRP A 73 -0.17 14.55 7.37
CA TRP A 73 0.29 13.70 6.27
C TRP A 73 -0.67 12.54 6.05
N ARG A 74 -0.86 12.14 4.78
CA ARG A 74 -1.51 10.87 4.41
C ARG A 74 -0.50 9.94 3.79
N VAL A 75 -0.49 8.71 4.28
CA VAL A 75 0.22 7.59 3.68
C VAL A 75 -0.60 7.07 2.50
N ARG A 76 -0.01 7.02 1.31
CA ARG A 76 -0.62 6.48 0.08
C ARG A 76 0.28 5.39 -0.50
N ARG A 77 -0.32 4.43 -1.18
CA ARG A 77 0.41 3.47 -2.01
C ARG A 77 0.61 4.10 -3.39
N LEU A 78 1.85 4.11 -3.88
CA LEU A 78 2.15 4.57 -5.23
C LEU A 78 1.81 3.48 -6.23
N HIS A 79 0.67 3.62 -6.87
CA HIS A 79 0.35 2.87 -8.07
C HIS A 79 0.97 3.61 -9.26
N ARG A 80 1.96 3.00 -9.91
CA ARG A 80 2.48 3.47 -11.20
C ARG A 80 1.78 2.64 -12.29
N PRO A 81 0.87 3.22 -13.09
CA PRO A 81 0.33 2.51 -14.23
C PRO A 81 1.47 2.17 -15.19
N GLN A 82 1.51 0.93 -15.69
CA GLN A 82 2.38 0.58 -16.81
C GLN A 82 1.77 1.19 -18.07
N GLN A 83 2.00 2.49 -18.30
CA GLN A 83 1.74 3.09 -19.61
C GLN A 83 2.91 2.74 -20.53
N GLY A 84 2.58 2.05 -21.63
CA GLY A 84 3.49 1.80 -22.74
C GLY A 84 4.23 0.47 -22.67
N MET A 85 3.60 -0.59 -23.17
CA MET A 85 4.26 -1.49 -24.11
C MET A 85 3.26 -1.83 -25.22
N PRO A 86 3.73 -1.93 -26.48
CA PRO A 86 2.88 -2.25 -27.64
C PRO A 86 2.18 -3.61 -27.50
#